data_AF-A0A0J8RVY1-F1
#
_entry.id   AF-A0A0J8RVY1-F1
#
_cell.length_a   1.000
_cell.length_b   1.000
_cell.length_c   1.000
_cell.angle_alpha   90.00
_cell.angle_beta   90.00
_cell.angle_gamma   90.00
#
_symmetry.space_group_name_H-M   'P 1'
#
loop_
_entity.id
_entity.type
_entity.pdbx_description
1 polymer ?
#
loop_
_entity_poly.entity_id
_entity_poly.type
_entity_poly.pdbx_seq_one_letter_code
_entity_poly.pdbx_strand_id
1 'polypeptide(L)'
;MLFAYDATLALVEIIQARSVKLAGLRRLTFVVLGGAMVLVGAVGPQYLAYSLYCQPSASPREWCVRLFPSIYTWVQSYYWNVGFLRYWTISNIPLFLIAGPMLFILFYSSGWAVSSRSQSIATDVNDEQPKVNSENGLTQACLARLALPQATLALLALTSYHVQIINRIASGYPLWYWWLASSLLREGKPGFRGSRFTKPGHVLCGMVLYGVIQASLFASFLPPA
;
A
#
# COMPACT_ATOMS: atom_id res chain seq x y z
N MET A 1 4.80 0.86 -9.38
CA MET A 1 3.57 1.61 -9.75
C MET A 1 3.74 3.12 -9.55
N LEU A 2 4.07 3.59 -8.34
CA LEU A 2 4.18 5.03 -8.07
C LEU A 2 5.21 5.76 -8.96
N PHE A 3 6.44 5.23 -9.04
CA PHE A 3 7.51 5.81 -9.87
C PHE A 3 7.15 5.84 -11.36
N ALA A 4 6.48 4.81 -11.87
CA ALA A 4 6.06 4.77 -13.27
C ALA A 4 4.99 5.84 -13.54
N TYR A 5 4.00 5.98 -12.66
CA TYR A 5 2.97 7.01 -12.78
C TYR A 5 3.58 8.42 -12.70
N ASP A 6 4.43 8.70 -11.72
CA ASP A 6 5.08 10.01 -11.57
C ASP A 6 6.04 10.32 -12.74
N ALA A 7 6.70 9.30 -13.31
CA ALA A 7 7.51 9.43 -14.51
C ALA A 7 6.63 9.78 -15.73
N THR A 8 5.48 9.13 -15.91
CA THR A 8 4.57 9.44 -17.03
C THR A 8 4.03 10.87 -16.95
N LEU A 9 3.63 11.33 -15.76
CA LEU A 9 3.18 12.71 -15.58
C LEU A 9 4.30 13.72 -15.84
N ALA A 10 5.51 13.46 -15.34
CA ALA A 10 6.67 14.31 -15.60
C ALA A 10 7.03 14.36 -17.10
N LEU A 11 6.92 13.23 -17.80
CA LEU A 11 7.18 13.15 -19.23
C LEU A 11 6.15 13.97 -20.03
N VAL A 12 4.87 13.83 -19.69
CA VAL A 12 3.77 14.58 -20.32
C VAL A 12 3.93 16.08 -20.09
N GLU A 13 4.25 16.51 -18.86
CA GLU A 13 4.53 17.91 -18.54
C GLU A 13 5.68 18.47 -19.38
N ILE A 14 6.75 17.68 -19.60
CA ILE A 14 7.91 18.11 -20.39
C ILE A 14 7.56 18.19 -21.88
N ILE A 15 6.79 17.23 -22.40
CA ILE A 15 6.35 17.21 -23.80
C ILE A 15 5.41 18.38 -24.11
N GLN A 16 4.54 18.74 -23.16
CA GLN A 16 3.59 19.85 -23.30
C GLN A 16 4.22 21.22 -22.99
N ALA A 17 5.33 21.26 -22.26
CA ALA A 17 6.00 22.51 -21.92
C ALA A 17 6.78 23.08 -23.12
N ARG A 18 6.59 24.38 -23.37
CA ARG A 18 7.30 25.14 -24.41
C ARG A 18 8.81 25.33 -24.10
N SER A 19 9.23 25.11 -22.85
CA SER A 19 10.64 25.10 -22.42
C SER A 19 10.87 24.15 -21.26
N VAL A 20 11.98 23.40 -21.31
CA VAL A 20 12.35 22.44 -20.26
C VAL A 20 12.95 23.21 -19.07
N LYS A 21 12.24 23.22 -17.94
CA LYS A 21 12.78 23.77 -16.69
C LYS A 21 13.73 22.77 -16.05
N LEU A 22 14.92 23.23 -15.62
CA LEU A 22 15.93 22.39 -14.94
C LEU A 22 15.38 21.63 -13.72
N ALA A 23 14.44 22.24 -12.99
CA ALA A 23 13.76 21.61 -11.87
C ALA A 23 12.92 20.37 -12.28
N GLY A 24 12.27 20.41 -13.44
CA GLY A 24 11.49 19.29 -13.97
C GLY A 24 12.40 18.14 -14.42
N LEU A 25 13.50 18.46 -15.08
CA LEU A 25 14.51 17.46 -15.47
C LEU A 25 15.12 16.77 -14.24
N ARG A 26 15.51 17.55 -13.22
CA ARG A 26 16.03 17.01 -11.95
C ARG A 26 15.03 16.06 -11.28
N ARG A 27 13.74 16.44 -11.23
CA ARG A 27 12.67 15.60 -10.68
C ARG A 27 12.56 14.28 -11.43
N LEU A 28 12.52 14.34 -12.78
CA LEU A 28 12.43 13.14 -13.61
C LEU A 28 13.62 12.22 -13.38
N THR A 29 14.85 12.75 -13.32
CA THR A 29 16.05 11.96 -13.06
C THR A 29 15.96 11.19 -11.73
N PHE A 30 15.55 11.84 -10.64
CA PHE A 30 15.39 11.16 -9.35
C PHE A 30 14.29 10.08 -9.37
N VAL A 31 13.17 10.35 -10.05
CA VAL A 31 12.07 9.37 -10.19
C VAL A 31 12.51 8.14 -11.00
N VAL A 32 13.23 8.37 -12.11
CA VAL A 32 13.75 7.28 -12.96
C VAL A 32 14.80 6.47 -12.22
N LEU A 33 15.77 7.13 -11.57
CA LEU A 33 16.82 6.45 -10.81
C LEU A 33 16.23 5.62 -9.66
N GLY A 34 15.30 6.20 -8.89
CA GLY A 34 14.60 5.49 -7.82
C GLY A 34 13.78 4.30 -8.35
N GLY A 35 13.06 4.48 -9.45
CA GLY A 35 12.33 3.41 -10.13
C GLY A 35 13.24 2.28 -10.63
N ALA A 36 14.39 2.62 -11.20
CA ALA A 36 15.38 1.66 -11.67
C ALA A 36 15.97 0.83 -10.51
N MET A 37 16.30 1.47 -9.38
CA MET A 37 16.77 0.74 -8.19
C MET A 37 15.74 -0.26 -7.68
N VAL A 38 14.46 0.13 -7.62
CA VAL A 38 13.36 -0.77 -7.23
C VAL A 38 13.22 -1.92 -8.23
N LEU A 39 13.34 -1.65 -9.52
CA LEU A 39 13.26 -2.69 -10.57
C LEU A 39 14.41 -3.69 -10.46
N VAL A 40 15.64 -3.21 -10.23
CA VAL A 40 16.82 -4.07 -10.00
C VAL A 40 16.61 -4.95 -8.78
N GLY A 41 16.10 -4.40 -7.68
CA GLY A 41 15.78 -5.17 -6.47
C GLY A 41 14.69 -6.22 -6.68
N ALA A 42 13.73 -5.98 -7.58
CA ALA A 42 12.66 -6.92 -7.89
C ALA A 42 13.08 -8.01 -8.89
N VAL A 43 13.80 -7.63 -9.96
CA VAL A 43 14.15 -8.52 -11.09
C VAL A 43 15.45 -9.27 -10.82
N GLY A 44 16.43 -8.65 -10.15
CA GLY A 44 17.74 -9.25 -9.90
C GLY A 44 17.66 -10.62 -9.21
N PRO A 45 16.95 -10.75 -8.07
CA PRO A 45 16.77 -12.06 -7.42
C PRO A 45 16.01 -13.07 -8.29
N GLN A 46 15.03 -12.64 -9.10
CA GLN A 46 14.30 -13.53 -10.01
C GLN A 46 15.20 -14.05 -11.12
N TYR A 47 16.04 -13.18 -11.69
CA TYR A 47 17.00 -13.52 -12.73
C TYR A 47 18.08 -14.47 -12.21
N LEU A 48 18.65 -14.18 -11.03
CA LEU A 48 19.62 -15.05 -10.39
C LEU A 48 19.02 -16.44 -10.08
N ALA A 49 17.79 -16.49 -9.59
CA ALA A 49 17.11 -17.76 -9.37
C ALA A 49 16.88 -18.51 -10.68
N TYR A 50 16.49 -17.81 -11.75
CA TYR A 50 16.31 -18.44 -13.07
C TYR A 50 17.63 -19.04 -13.59
N SER A 51 18.75 -18.32 -13.53
CA SER A 51 20.03 -18.82 -14.01
C SER A 51 20.57 -20.00 -13.20
N LEU A 52 20.27 -20.06 -11.90
CA LEU A 52 20.68 -21.15 -11.03
C LEU A 52 19.81 -22.40 -11.18
N TYR A 53 18.49 -22.25 -11.31
CA TYR A 53 17.55 -23.38 -11.23
C TYR A 53 16.99 -23.85 -12.59
N CYS A 54 17.01 -23.01 -13.63
CA CYS A 54 16.45 -23.33 -14.95
C CYS A 54 17.55 -23.79 -15.93
N GLN A 55 18.30 -24.82 -15.56
CA GLN A 55 19.31 -25.44 -16.42
C GLN A 55 18.69 -26.50 -17.35
N PRO A 56 19.29 -26.72 -18.56
CA PRO A 56 18.85 -27.78 -19.47
C PRO A 56 18.89 -29.13 -18.76
N SER A 57 17.73 -29.73 -18.55
CA SER A 57 17.55 -31.01 -17.86
C SER A 57 16.36 -31.75 -18.46
N ALA A 58 16.32 -33.09 -18.32
CA ALA A 58 15.25 -33.92 -18.87
C ALA A 58 13.87 -33.61 -18.23
N SER A 59 13.85 -33.00 -17.05
CA SER A 59 12.64 -32.61 -16.31
C SER A 59 12.79 -31.21 -15.71
N PRO A 60 12.67 -30.13 -16.51
CA PRO A 60 12.79 -28.77 -16.01
C PRO A 60 11.63 -28.45 -15.06
N ARG A 61 11.86 -27.56 -14.08
CA ARG A 61 10.79 -27.12 -13.18
C ARG A 61 9.70 -26.38 -13.95
N GLU A 62 8.44 -26.61 -13.60
CA GLU A 62 7.27 -26.07 -14.32
C GLU A 62 7.26 -24.55 -14.48
N TRP A 63 7.87 -23.80 -13.56
CA TRP A 63 7.92 -22.35 -13.63
C TRP A 63 8.95 -21.82 -14.63
N CYS A 64 9.93 -22.63 -15.02
CA CYS A 64 10.94 -22.26 -16.02
C CYS A 64 10.34 -22.19 -17.44
N VAL A 65 9.26 -22.94 -17.71
CA VAL A 65 8.62 -23.02 -19.04
C VAL A 65 7.41 -22.08 -19.20
N ARG A 66 7.05 -21.31 -18.16
CA ARG A 66 5.94 -20.36 -18.22
C ARG A 66 6.35 -19.11 -19.00
N LEU A 67 5.38 -18.47 -19.67
CA LEU A 67 5.58 -17.20 -20.39
C LEU A 67 6.22 -16.12 -19.51
N PHE A 68 5.85 -16.09 -18.22
CA PHE A 68 6.46 -15.24 -17.21
C PHE A 68 7.06 -16.12 -16.11
N PRO A 69 8.36 -16.50 -16.21
CA PRO A 69 8.99 -17.35 -15.23
C PRO A 69 9.19 -16.56 -13.93
N SER A 70 8.57 -17.01 -12.86
CA SER A 70 8.70 -16.42 -11.54
C SER A 70 8.78 -17.52 -10.49
N ILE A 71 9.97 -17.66 -9.90
CA ILE A 71 10.19 -18.60 -8.80
C ILE A 71 9.31 -18.22 -7.59
N TYR A 72 9.10 -16.92 -7.35
CA TYR A 72 8.33 -16.45 -6.20
C TYR A 72 6.87 -16.91 -6.27
N THR A 73 6.18 -16.63 -7.38
CA THR A 73 4.77 -17.03 -7.56
C THR A 73 4.61 -18.56 -7.60
N TRP A 74 5.60 -19.27 -8.14
CA TRP A 74 5.63 -20.73 -8.11
C TRP A 74 5.78 -21.26 -6.68
N VAL A 75 6.76 -20.79 -5.90
CA VAL A 75 6.95 -21.23 -4.51
C VAL A 75 5.71 -20.92 -3.66
N GLN A 76 5.13 -19.73 -3.82
CA GLN A 76 3.92 -19.32 -3.13
C GLN A 76 2.74 -20.26 -3.42
N SER A 77 2.52 -20.63 -4.68
CA SER A 77 1.42 -21.52 -5.05
C SER A 77 1.69 -22.99 -4.72
N TYR A 78 2.92 -23.47 -4.94
CA TYR A 78 3.29 -24.88 -4.81
C TYR A 78 3.48 -25.30 -3.34
N TYR A 79 4.22 -24.52 -2.55
CA TYR A 79 4.52 -24.88 -1.16
C TYR A 79 3.55 -24.28 -0.16
N TRP A 80 3.01 -23.10 -0.44
CA TRP A 80 2.15 -22.37 0.48
C TRP A 80 0.68 -22.35 0.06
N ASN A 81 0.32 -22.95 -1.08
CA ASN A 81 -1.04 -22.94 -1.63
C ASN A 81 -1.67 -21.53 -1.69
N VAL A 82 -0.84 -20.51 -1.93
CA VAL A 82 -1.27 -19.12 -2.04
C VAL A 82 -1.89 -18.88 -3.41
N GLY A 83 -3.00 -18.17 -3.45
CA GLY A 83 -3.71 -17.84 -4.68
C GLY A 83 -5.04 -17.14 -4.40
N PHE A 84 -5.70 -16.69 -5.46
CA PHE A 84 -6.97 -16.00 -5.35
C PHE A 84 -8.02 -16.87 -4.62
N LEU A 85 -8.50 -16.34 -3.49
CA LEU A 85 -9.46 -16.90 -2.55
C LEU A 85 -9.15 -18.29 -1.97
N ARG A 86 -7.94 -18.82 -2.19
CA ARG A 86 -7.55 -20.15 -1.68
C ARG A 86 -7.49 -20.23 -0.16
N TYR A 87 -7.32 -19.09 0.50
CA TYR A 87 -7.23 -18.99 1.95
C TYR A 87 -8.60 -18.88 2.65
N TRP A 88 -9.69 -18.71 1.90
CA TRP A 88 -11.04 -18.59 2.43
C TRP A 88 -11.61 -19.95 2.82
N THR A 89 -11.18 -20.44 3.99
CA THR A 89 -11.69 -21.67 4.61
C THR A 89 -12.24 -21.37 5.99
N ILE A 90 -13.19 -22.18 6.46
CA ILE A 90 -13.81 -22.00 7.79
C ILE A 90 -12.76 -22.09 8.90
N SER A 91 -11.79 -22.99 8.76
CA SER A 91 -10.68 -23.16 9.72
C SER A 91 -9.81 -21.92 9.85
N ASN A 92 -9.75 -21.06 8.82
CA ASN A 92 -8.94 -19.84 8.82
C ASN A 92 -9.67 -18.61 9.39
N ILE A 93 -10.98 -18.71 9.70
CA ILE A 93 -11.77 -17.58 10.24
C ILE A 93 -11.08 -16.89 11.44
N PRO A 94 -10.51 -17.61 12.43
CA PRO A 94 -9.80 -16.96 13.54
C PRO A 94 -8.67 -16.03 13.07
N LEU A 95 -8.00 -16.39 11.97
CA LEU A 95 -6.89 -15.62 11.42
C LEU A 95 -7.37 -14.35 10.71
N PHE A 96 -8.53 -14.42 10.04
CA PHE A 96 -9.21 -13.23 9.50
C PHE A 96 -9.68 -12.28 10.60
N LEU A 97 -10.17 -12.81 11.72
CA LEU A 97 -10.58 -11.99 12.87
C LEU A 97 -9.39 -11.24 13.47
N ILE A 98 -8.25 -11.90 13.59
CA ILE A 98 -7.04 -11.27 14.10
C ILE A 98 -6.53 -10.21 13.12
N ALA A 99 -6.55 -10.45 11.80
CA ALA A 99 -6.11 -9.47 10.80
C ALA A 99 -7.14 -8.34 10.54
N GLY A 100 -8.39 -8.53 10.94
CA GLY A 100 -9.52 -7.64 10.66
C GLY A 100 -9.33 -6.18 11.06
N PRO A 101 -8.87 -5.87 12.29
CA PRO A 101 -8.63 -4.49 12.71
C PRO A 101 -7.65 -3.74 11.80
N MET A 102 -6.57 -4.42 11.38
CA MET A 102 -5.57 -3.82 10.49
C MET A 102 -6.13 -3.62 9.08
N LEU A 103 -6.84 -4.62 8.53
CA LEU A 103 -7.51 -4.47 7.23
C LEU A 103 -8.50 -3.31 7.24
N PHE A 104 -9.31 -3.20 8.29
CA PHE A 104 -10.28 -2.12 8.44
C PHE A 104 -9.59 -0.75 8.43
N ILE A 105 -8.53 -0.55 9.23
CA ILE A 105 -7.81 0.72 9.29
C ILE A 105 -7.13 1.07 7.97
N LEU A 106 -6.52 0.10 7.30
CA LEU A 106 -5.86 0.34 6.01
C LEU A 106 -6.87 0.72 4.93
N PHE A 107 -8.02 0.06 4.85
CA PHE A 107 -9.08 0.45 3.91
C PHE A 107 -9.70 1.81 4.28
N TYR A 108 -10.01 2.03 5.56
CA TYR A 108 -10.62 3.27 6.03
C TYR A 108 -9.72 4.49 5.77
N SER A 109 -8.45 4.42 6.17
CA SER A 109 -7.48 5.50 5.94
C SER A 109 -7.20 5.74 4.46
N SER A 110 -7.22 4.68 3.62
CA SER A 110 -7.13 4.84 2.16
C SER A 110 -8.34 5.57 1.59
N GLY A 111 -9.55 5.19 2.02
CA GLY A 111 -10.80 5.85 1.63
C GLY A 111 -10.83 7.32 2.04
N TRP A 112 -10.38 7.62 3.26
CA TRP A 112 -10.24 8.99 3.76
C TRP A 112 -9.27 9.84 2.90
N ALA A 113 -8.14 9.27 2.50
CA ALA A 113 -7.15 9.98 1.68
C ALA A 113 -7.68 10.30 0.28
N VAL A 114 -8.46 9.40 -0.31
CA VAL A 114 -9.09 9.60 -1.63
C VAL A 114 -10.26 10.59 -1.54
N SER A 115 -11.13 10.46 -0.52
CA SER A 115 -12.28 11.35 -0.34
C SER A 115 -11.87 12.79 -0.02
N SER A 116 -10.80 12.97 0.76
CA SER A 116 -10.24 14.30 1.06
C SER A 116 -9.74 15.04 -0.19
N ARG A 117 -9.27 14.31 -1.22
CA ARG A 117 -8.93 14.90 -2.52
C ARG A 117 -10.20 15.26 -3.30
N SER A 118 -11.19 14.38 -3.33
CA SER A 118 -12.45 14.61 -4.06
C SER A 118 -13.20 15.84 -3.55
N GLN A 119 -13.25 16.03 -2.23
CA GLN A 119 -13.91 17.19 -1.62
C GLN A 119 -13.21 18.51 -1.97
N SER A 120 -11.89 18.51 -2.10
CA SER A 120 -11.09 19.68 -2.50
C SER A 120 -11.34 20.09 -3.96
N ILE A 121 -11.41 19.09 -4.86
CA ILE A 121 -11.71 19.32 -6.29
C ILE A 121 -13.15 19.85 -6.46
N ALA A 122 -14.12 19.34 -5.70
CA ALA A 122 -15.52 19.78 -5.79
C ALA A 122 -15.76 21.21 -5.27
N THR A 123 -14.95 21.67 -4.30
CA THR A 123 -14.99 23.06 -3.83
C THR A 123 -14.33 24.03 -4.81
N ASP A 124 -13.25 23.63 -5.48
CA ASP A 124 -12.57 24.47 -6.49
C ASP A 124 -13.42 24.78 -7.72
N VAL A 125 -14.38 23.92 -8.07
CA VAL A 125 -15.26 24.12 -9.25
C VAL A 125 -16.37 25.15 -9.00
N ASN A 126 -16.70 25.44 -7.74
CA ASN A 126 -17.86 26.29 -7.38
C ASN A 126 -17.48 27.68 -6.87
N ASP A 127 -16.18 28.01 -6.77
CA ASP A 127 -15.72 29.28 -6.21
C ASP A 127 -15.02 30.13 -7.28
N GLU A 128 -15.49 31.36 -7.50
CA GLU A 128 -14.97 32.29 -8.53
C GLU A 128 -13.62 32.92 -8.16
N GLN A 129 -13.03 32.59 -7.00
CA GLN A 129 -11.66 33.01 -6.64
C GLN A 129 -10.85 31.87 -6.00
N PRO A 130 -9.81 31.34 -6.68
CA PRO A 130 -9.02 30.25 -6.14
C PRO A 130 -7.99 30.80 -5.15
N LYS A 131 -8.34 30.82 -3.85
CA LYS A 131 -7.33 30.90 -2.78
C LYS A 131 -6.96 29.49 -2.30
N VAL A 132 -6.54 28.65 -3.24
CA VAL A 132 -5.90 27.38 -2.88
C VAL A 132 -4.49 27.70 -2.41
N ASN A 133 -4.25 27.62 -1.10
CA ASN A 133 -2.89 27.54 -0.57
C ASN A 133 -2.24 26.31 -1.22
N SER A 134 -1.34 26.52 -2.19
CA SER A 134 -0.71 25.49 -3.03
C SER A 134 -0.11 24.31 -2.24
N GLU A 135 0.24 24.54 -0.97
CA GLU A 135 0.75 23.52 -0.04
C GLU A 135 -0.29 22.46 0.35
N ASN A 136 -1.56 22.85 0.51
CA ASN A 136 -2.64 21.95 0.87
C ASN A 136 -3.00 20.99 -0.28
N GLY A 137 -2.99 21.50 -1.53
CA GLY A 137 -3.25 20.69 -2.72
C GLY A 137 -2.16 19.64 -2.98
N LEU A 138 -0.88 20.00 -2.80
CA LEU A 138 0.24 19.06 -2.93
C LEU A 138 0.17 17.95 -1.86
N THR A 139 -0.19 18.32 -0.62
CA THR A 139 -0.32 17.38 0.50
C THR A 139 -1.44 16.37 0.24
N GLN A 140 -2.61 16.84 -0.21
CA GLN A 140 -3.72 15.97 -0.60
C GLN A 140 -3.37 15.09 -1.80
N ALA A 141 -2.62 15.62 -2.76
CA ALA A 141 -2.15 14.84 -3.89
C ALA A 141 -1.23 13.70 -3.44
N CYS A 142 -0.32 13.99 -2.52
CA CYS A 142 0.57 13.02 -1.90
C CYS A 142 -0.22 11.93 -1.14
N LEU A 143 -1.15 12.30 -0.26
CA LEU A 143 -1.95 11.33 0.52
C LEU A 143 -2.69 10.32 -0.35
N ALA A 144 -3.34 10.78 -1.43
CA ALA A 144 -4.03 9.88 -2.36
C ALA A 144 -3.05 8.98 -3.15
N ARG A 145 -1.82 9.43 -3.40
CA ARG A 145 -0.77 8.57 -4.01
C ARG A 145 -0.34 7.47 -3.05
N LEU A 146 -0.22 7.75 -1.74
CA LEU A 146 0.08 6.72 -0.74
C LEU A 146 -1.09 5.76 -0.48
N ALA A 147 -2.33 6.19 -0.73
CA ALA A 147 -3.51 5.34 -0.57
C ALA A 147 -3.54 4.17 -1.55
N LEU A 148 -3.04 4.37 -2.78
CA LEU A 148 -3.06 3.34 -3.82
C LEU A 148 -2.26 2.08 -3.45
N PRO A 149 -0.95 2.15 -3.09
CA PRO A 149 -0.20 0.97 -2.68
C PRO A 149 -0.76 0.35 -1.39
N GLN A 150 -1.23 1.17 -0.43
CA GLN A 150 -1.82 0.67 0.81
C GLN A 150 -3.10 -0.15 0.55
N ALA A 151 -4.03 0.38 -0.25
CA ALA A 151 -5.28 -0.31 -0.59
C ALA A 151 -5.04 -1.54 -1.46
N THR A 152 -4.12 -1.45 -2.42
CA THR A 152 -3.75 -2.59 -3.27
C THR A 152 -3.19 -3.72 -2.42
N LEU A 153 -2.31 -3.41 -1.47
CA LEU A 153 -1.77 -4.40 -0.55
C LEU A 153 -2.85 -5.02 0.33
N ALA A 154 -3.72 -4.21 0.94
CA ALA A 154 -4.81 -4.71 1.79
C ALA A 154 -5.76 -5.62 1.00
N LEU A 155 -6.06 -5.27 -0.26
CA LEU A 155 -6.87 -6.10 -1.15
C LEU A 155 -6.17 -7.43 -1.46
N LEU A 156 -4.89 -7.39 -1.86
CA LEU A 156 -4.12 -8.61 -2.13
C LEU A 156 -3.96 -9.49 -0.89
N ALA A 157 -3.80 -8.91 0.30
CA ALA A 157 -3.76 -9.64 1.55
C ALA A 157 -5.09 -10.33 1.88
N LEU A 158 -6.21 -9.69 1.55
CA LEU A 158 -7.55 -10.23 1.76
C LEU A 158 -7.92 -11.33 0.75
N THR A 159 -7.51 -11.17 -0.51
CA THR A 159 -7.94 -12.07 -1.59
C THR A 159 -6.93 -13.13 -1.92
N SER A 160 -5.64 -12.82 -1.89
CA SER A 160 -4.62 -13.60 -2.60
C SER A 160 -3.51 -14.13 -1.70
N TYR A 161 -3.27 -13.53 -0.53
CA TYR A 161 -2.22 -13.95 0.41
C TYR A 161 -2.80 -14.60 1.67
N HIS A 162 -1.91 -15.12 2.51
CA HIS A 162 -2.26 -15.40 3.90
C HIS A 162 -2.57 -14.09 4.61
N VAL A 163 -3.81 -13.94 5.08
CA VAL A 163 -4.32 -12.65 5.59
C VAL A 163 -3.49 -12.09 6.75
N GLN A 164 -2.87 -12.97 7.54
CA GLN A 164 -2.02 -12.62 8.70
C GLN A 164 -0.83 -11.74 8.31
N ILE A 165 -0.30 -11.88 7.09
CA ILE A 165 0.87 -11.11 6.63
C ILE A 165 0.61 -9.61 6.77
N ILE A 166 -0.65 -9.16 6.66
CA ILE A 166 -1.02 -7.74 6.76
C ILE A 166 -0.56 -7.12 8.08
N ASN A 167 -0.62 -7.85 9.20
CA ASN A 167 -0.26 -7.33 10.52
C ASN A 167 1.23 -6.98 10.62
N ARG A 168 2.05 -7.68 9.85
CA ARG A 168 3.51 -7.48 9.83
C ARG A 168 3.90 -6.31 8.95
N ILE A 169 3.26 -6.21 7.78
CA ILE A 169 3.65 -5.25 6.74
C ILE A 169 2.90 -3.91 6.87
N ALA A 170 1.80 -3.85 7.61
CA ALA A 170 1.01 -2.63 7.80
C ALA A 170 1.80 -1.49 8.49
N SER A 171 2.80 -1.82 9.32
CA SER A 171 3.70 -0.85 9.94
C SER A 171 4.55 -0.09 8.91
N GLY A 172 4.78 -0.66 7.72
CA GLY A 172 5.50 -0.02 6.63
C GLY A 172 4.72 1.04 5.86
N TYR A 173 3.43 1.25 6.17
CA TYR A 173 2.56 2.19 5.47
C TYR A 173 2.24 3.40 6.35
N PRO A 174 2.80 4.60 6.07
CA PRO A 174 2.66 5.76 6.95
C PRO A 174 1.25 6.39 6.93
N LEU A 175 0.42 6.07 5.93
CA LEU A 175 -0.85 6.77 5.69
C LEU A 175 -1.84 6.63 6.84
N TRP A 176 -1.97 5.44 7.41
CA TRP A 176 -2.91 5.23 8.52
C TRP A 176 -2.47 5.93 9.81
N TYR A 177 -1.15 6.06 10.05
CA TYR A 177 -0.61 6.86 11.15
C TYR A 177 -0.94 8.35 10.97
N TRP A 178 -0.78 8.89 9.76
CA TRP A 178 -1.12 10.28 9.46
C TRP A 178 -2.62 10.56 9.58
N TRP A 179 -3.45 9.61 9.14
CA TRP A 179 -4.89 9.67 9.36
C TRP A 179 -5.23 9.72 10.86
N LEU A 180 -4.62 8.84 11.67
CA LEU A 180 -4.87 8.81 13.11
C LEU A 180 -4.42 10.11 13.80
N ALA A 181 -3.21 10.58 13.49
CA ALA A 181 -2.66 11.82 14.05
C ALA A 181 -3.52 13.05 13.68
N SER A 182 -3.90 13.18 12.40
CA SER A 182 -4.76 14.28 11.95
C SER A 182 -6.16 14.22 12.57
N SER A 183 -6.68 13.01 12.85
CA SER A 183 -7.96 12.84 13.53
C SER A 183 -7.89 13.23 15.00
N LEU A 184 -6.82 12.85 15.72
CA LEU A 184 -6.59 13.24 17.12
C LEU A 184 -6.45 14.77 17.27
N LEU A 185 -5.73 15.43 16.37
CA LEU A 185 -5.54 16.89 16.40
C LEU A 185 -6.81 17.69 16.08
N ARG A 186 -7.81 17.04 15.46
CA ARG A 186 -9.11 17.64 15.14
C ARG A 186 -10.19 17.27 16.14
N GLU A 187 -9.91 16.32 17.04
CA GLU A 187 -10.82 15.94 18.11
C GLU A 187 -11.09 17.16 19.00
N GLY A 188 -12.37 17.50 19.18
CA GLY A 188 -12.80 18.67 19.97
C GLY A 188 -13.02 19.98 19.19
N LYS A 189 -12.68 20.05 17.90
CA LYS A 189 -12.99 21.24 17.06
C LYS A 189 -14.40 21.17 16.46
N PRO A 190 -15.15 22.29 16.41
CA PRO A 190 -16.47 22.32 15.77
C PRO A 190 -16.34 21.96 14.28
N GLY A 191 -17.17 21.03 13.80
CA GLY A 191 -17.16 20.53 12.42
C GLY A 191 -16.45 19.19 12.17
N PHE A 192 -15.84 18.57 13.19
CA PHE A 192 -15.31 17.20 13.05
C PHE A 192 -16.45 16.16 13.08
N ARG A 193 -16.87 15.70 11.90
CA ARG A 193 -17.88 14.65 11.72
C ARG A 193 -17.23 13.26 11.81
N GLY A 194 -16.59 12.96 12.94
CA GLY A 194 -16.03 11.62 13.20
C GLY A 194 -17.16 10.59 13.35
N SER A 195 -17.06 9.45 12.66
CA SER A 195 -17.96 8.32 12.91
C SER A 195 -17.79 7.86 14.36
N ARG A 196 -18.89 7.45 15.02
CA ARG A 196 -18.87 6.93 16.40
C ARG A 196 -17.92 5.73 16.56
N PHE A 197 -17.71 4.98 15.47
CA PHE A 197 -16.83 3.82 15.39
C PHE A 197 -15.35 4.17 15.13
N THR A 198 -15.05 5.41 14.75
CA THR A 198 -13.68 5.87 14.43
C THR A 198 -13.27 7.05 15.31
N LYS A 199 -13.71 7.04 16.58
CA LYS A 199 -13.18 7.99 17.56
C LYS A 199 -11.68 7.73 17.70
N PRO A 200 -10.83 8.72 17.39
CA PRO A 200 -9.41 8.48 17.24
C PRO A 200 -8.75 8.03 18.55
N GLY A 201 -9.23 8.52 19.70
CA GLY A 201 -8.78 8.02 21.01
C GLY A 201 -9.06 6.52 21.24
N HIS A 202 -10.24 6.02 20.83
CA HIS A 202 -10.56 4.59 20.94
C HIS A 202 -9.74 3.76 19.96
N VAL A 203 -9.52 4.26 18.74
CA VAL A 203 -8.68 3.57 17.74
C VAL A 203 -7.25 3.46 18.25
N LEU A 204 -6.68 4.53 18.81
CA LEU A 204 -5.34 4.50 19.40
C LEU A 204 -5.24 3.49 20.54
N CYS A 205 -6.16 3.55 21.51
CA CYS A 205 -6.20 2.60 22.63
C CYS A 205 -6.34 1.16 22.14
N GLY A 206 -7.22 0.94 21.14
CA GLY A 206 -7.42 -0.35 20.50
C GLY A 206 -6.16 -0.87 19.82
N MET A 207 -5.40 -0.02 19.11
CA MET A 207 -4.14 -0.40 18.45
C MET A 207 -3.03 -0.75 19.45
N VAL A 208 -2.93 -0.01 20.56
CA VAL A 208 -1.97 -0.33 21.64
C VAL A 208 -2.31 -1.68 22.27
N LEU A 209 -3.58 -1.87 22.64
CA LEU A 209 -4.04 -3.14 23.20
C LEU A 209 -3.83 -4.29 22.21
N TYR A 210 -4.15 -4.06 20.94
CA TYR A 210 -3.95 -5.02 19.85
C TYR A 210 -2.47 -5.42 19.72
N GLY A 211 -1.53 -4.48 19.79
CA GLY A 211 -0.10 -4.76 19.78
C GLY A 211 0.35 -5.63 20.96
N VAL A 212 -0.14 -5.35 22.17
CA VAL A 212 0.15 -6.16 23.38
C VAL A 212 -0.41 -7.57 23.26
N ILE A 213 -1.63 -7.72 22.72
CA ILE A 213 -2.24 -9.01 22.46
C ILE A 213 -1.39 -9.81 21.46
N GLN A 214 -0.96 -9.18 20.36
CA GLN A 214 -0.11 -9.85 19.36
C GLN A 214 1.23 -10.30 19.94
N ALA A 215 1.87 -9.45 20.76
CA ALA A 215 3.12 -9.80 21.43
C ALA A 215 2.94 -10.98 22.39
N SER A 216 1.84 -11.01 23.14
CA SER A 216 1.52 -12.11 24.06
C SER A 216 1.24 -13.43 23.33
N LEU A 217 0.50 -13.37 22.21
CA LEU A 217 0.24 -14.53 21.36
C LEU A 217 1.55 -15.09 20.79
N PHE A 218 2.44 -14.20 20.30
CA PHE A 218 3.76 -14.59 19.82
C PHE A 218 4.61 -15.27 20.89
N ALA A 219 4.67 -14.68 22.09
CA ALA A 219 5.40 -15.24 23.22
C ALA A 219 4.87 -16.63 23.64
N SER A 220 3.60 -16.91 23.35
CA SER A 220 2.95 -18.20 23.63
C SER A 220 3.09 -19.23 22.50
N PHE A 221 3.94 -18.96 21.50
CA PHE A 221 4.11 -19.78 20.28
C PHE A 221 2.82 -20.01 19.48
N LEU A 222 1.75 -19.28 19.78
CA LEU A 222 0.60 -19.20 18.90
C LEU A 222 1.01 -18.39 17.69
N PRO A 223 0.48 -18.69 16.49
CA PRO A 223 0.86 -18.01 15.27
C PRO A 223 0.81 -16.49 15.51
N PRO A 224 1.97 -15.82 15.61
CA PRO A 224 2.01 -14.36 15.65
C PRO A 224 1.33 -13.90 14.38
N ALA A 225 0.18 -13.26 14.49
CA ALA A 225 -0.47 -12.74 13.31
C ALA A 225 0.34 -11.52 12.84
#